data_AF-A0A7J9HRC0-F1
#
_entry.id   AF-A0A7J9HRC0-F1
#
_cell.length_a   1.000
_cell.length_b   1.000
_cell.length_c   1.000
_cell.angle_alpha   90.00
_cell.angle_beta   90.00
_cell.angle_gamma   90.00
#
_symmetry.space_group_name_H-M   'P 1'
#
loop_
_entity.id
_entity.type
_entity.pdbx_description
1 polymer ?
#
loop_
_entity_poly.entity_id
_entity_poly.type
_entity_poly.pdbx_seq_one_letter_code
_entity_poly.pdbx_strand_id
1 'polypeptide(L)'
;MSIIVIDLILESGIYFGKPRGFVTNEKGEDIGFNTEVYSTHEIDRIARVAFEIARKRRGQLCSVDKANVLEASMLWRKRVTAIASEYPDVELSHMYVDNAAMQLVRYPKQFDTIVTNNIFGDILSDEASMITGSIGMLPSASLGESGPGLFEPIHGSAPDIAGQDKANPLATILSAAMLLKYGLGEANAANRIENAVLDTLNRGFRTGDIYSTGNKLVGCKEMGEEVLKSVDSPVPTAI
;
A
#
# COMPACT_ATOMS: atom_id res chain seq x y z
N MET A 1 -12.19 -4.89 3.27
CA MET A 1 -12.22 -4.02 2.06
C MET A 1 -10.80 -3.55 1.89
N SER A 2 -10.11 -4.03 0.86
CA SER A 2 -8.66 -3.81 0.74
C SER A 2 -8.41 -3.11 -0.58
N ILE A 3 -8.08 -1.82 -0.53
CA ILE A 3 -7.50 -1.09 -1.65
C ILE A 3 -6.00 -1.39 -1.61
N ILE A 4 -5.39 -1.69 -2.76
CA ILE A 4 -3.93 -1.73 -2.86
C ILE A 4 -3.50 -0.49 -3.63
N VAL A 5 -2.73 0.37 -2.98
CA VAL A 5 -1.99 1.45 -3.63
C VAL A 5 -0.60 0.91 -3.95
N ILE A 6 -0.19 1.05 -5.20
CA ILE A 6 1.11 0.66 -5.71
C ILE A 6 1.80 1.92 -6.21
N ASP A 7 2.96 2.20 -5.64
CA ASP A 7 3.76 3.35 -5.98
C ASP A 7 5.25 2.99 -6.06
N LEU A 8 6.00 3.91 -6.65
CA LEU A 8 7.41 3.71 -6.96
C LEU A 8 8.25 4.37 -5.86
N ILE A 9 8.47 3.67 -4.75
CA ILE A 9 9.12 4.23 -3.55
C ILE A 9 10.66 4.30 -3.70
N LEU A 10 11.25 3.47 -4.57
CA LEU A 10 12.70 3.30 -4.64
C LEU A 10 13.25 3.89 -5.95
N GLU A 11 13.98 5.01 -5.82
CA GLU A 11 14.96 5.58 -6.77
C GLU A 11 14.49 6.59 -7.85
N SER A 12 13.19 6.88 -8.01
CA SER A 12 12.71 7.78 -9.09
C SER A 12 11.75 8.90 -8.63
N GLY A 13 11.39 9.80 -9.55
CA GLY A 13 10.48 10.91 -9.29
C GLY A 13 11.09 12.05 -8.48
N ILE A 14 10.25 12.96 -8.01
CA ILE A 14 10.64 14.20 -7.32
C ILE A 14 11.46 13.97 -6.04
N TYR A 15 11.37 12.78 -5.44
CA TYR A 15 12.12 12.38 -4.24
C TYR A 15 13.58 12.07 -4.52
N PHE A 16 13.96 11.78 -5.77
CA PHE A 16 15.35 11.44 -6.14
C PHE A 16 15.87 12.23 -7.35
N GLY A 17 14.97 12.87 -8.09
CA GLY A 17 15.27 13.61 -9.30
C GLY A 17 16.28 14.74 -9.09
N LYS A 18 17.14 14.91 -10.10
CA LYS A 18 18.15 15.96 -10.18
C LYS A 18 17.86 16.85 -11.41
N PRO A 19 18.14 18.16 -11.34
CA PRO A 19 18.76 18.87 -10.22
C PRO A 19 17.77 19.09 -9.04
N ARG A 20 18.31 19.25 -7.84
CA ARG A 20 17.54 19.58 -6.63
C ARG A 20 18.37 20.40 -5.65
N GLY A 21 17.71 21.19 -4.81
CA GLY A 21 18.36 21.99 -3.77
C GLY A 21 17.78 23.39 -3.72
N PHE A 22 18.58 24.33 -3.25
CA PHE A 22 18.24 25.74 -3.28
C PHE A 22 19.46 26.56 -3.71
N VAL A 23 19.22 27.68 -4.38
CA VAL A 23 20.25 28.63 -4.81
C VAL A 23 19.82 30.04 -4.47
N THR A 24 20.75 30.91 -4.11
CA THR A 24 20.50 32.35 -3.97
C THR A 24 20.74 33.01 -5.33
N ASN A 25 19.73 33.69 -5.87
CA ASN A 25 19.85 34.39 -7.15
C ASN A 25 20.69 35.68 -7.02
N GLU A 26 20.97 36.33 -8.15
CA GLU A 26 21.75 37.58 -8.19
C GLU A 26 21.12 38.74 -7.40
N LYS A 27 19.82 38.66 -7.08
CA LYS A 27 19.11 39.64 -6.26
C LYS A 27 19.13 39.32 -4.76
N GLY A 28 19.78 38.22 -4.36
CA GLY A 28 19.82 37.77 -2.98
C GLY A 28 18.58 36.98 -2.52
N GLU A 29 17.74 36.50 -3.45
CA GLU A 29 16.55 35.70 -3.14
C GLU A 29 16.86 34.19 -3.21
N ASP A 30 16.43 33.43 -2.21
CA ASP A 30 16.57 31.97 -2.20
C ASP A 30 15.48 31.31 -3.06
N ILE A 31 15.91 30.43 -3.96
CA ILE A 31 15.05 29.66 -4.86
C ILE A 31 15.26 28.17 -4.58
N GLY A 32 14.22 27.50 -4.07
CA GLY A 32 14.19 26.05 -3.91
C GLY A 32 13.63 25.34 -5.14
N PHE A 33 14.21 24.21 -5.51
CA PHE A 33 13.75 23.41 -6.65
C PHE A 33 13.96 21.91 -6.45
N ASN A 34 13.05 21.14 -7.04
CA ASN A 34 13.10 19.69 -7.17
C ASN A 34 12.68 19.33 -8.60
N THR A 35 13.10 18.15 -9.07
CA THR A 35 12.81 17.70 -10.43
C THR A 35 11.98 16.42 -10.39
N GLU A 36 10.74 16.49 -10.87
CA GLU A 36 9.91 15.30 -11.14
C GLU A 36 10.34 14.70 -12.48
N VAL A 37 10.98 13.54 -12.46
CA VAL A 37 11.51 12.87 -13.65
C VAL A 37 11.29 11.38 -13.59
N TYR A 38 10.84 10.82 -14.71
CA TYR A 38 10.73 9.39 -14.96
C TYR A 38 11.18 9.08 -16.38
N SER A 39 11.90 7.98 -16.51
CA SER A 39 12.19 7.33 -17.78
C SER A 39 11.12 6.29 -18.12
N THR A 40 11.07 5.88 -19.38
CA THR A 40 10.05 4.92 -19.85
C THR A 40 10.16 3.57 -19.16
N HIS A 41 11.37 3.07 -18.90
CA HIS A 41 11.57 1.76 -18.29
C HIS A 41 11.10 1.72 -16.82
N GLU A 42 11.27 2.81 -16.07
CA GLU A 42 10.79 2.92 -14.69
C GLU A 42 9.25 2.83 -14.63
N ILE A 43 8.57 3.58 -15.51
CA ILE A 43 7.10 3.55 -15.62
C ILE A 43 6.64 2.17 -16.10
N ASP A 44 7.31 1.60 -17.08
CA ASP A 44 6.90 0.32 -17.65
C ASP A 44 7.00 -0.81 -16.62
N ARG A 45 8.06 -0.81 -15.81
CA ARG A 45 8.27 -1.82 -14.76
C ARG A 45 7.15 -1.77 -13.71
N ILE A 46 6.84 -0.59 -13.16
CA ILE A 46 5.80 -0.47 -12.12
C ILE A 46 4.40 -0.75 -12.68
N ALA A 47 4.12 -0.33 -13.92
CA ALA A 47 2.86 -0.61 -14.58
C ALA A 47 2.61 -2.11 -14.70
N ARG A 48 3.60 -2.89 -15.16
CA ARG A 48 3.51 -4.36 -15.25
C ARG A 48 3.21 -5.00 -13.91
N VAL A 49 3.93 -4.60 -12.86
CA VAL A 49 3.67 -5.09 -11.49
C VAL A 49 2.23 -4.80 -11.07
N ALA A 50 1.73 -3.59 -11.35
CA ALA A 50 0.36 -3.23 -10.99
C ALA A 50 -0.70 -4.01 -11.78
N PHE A 51 -0.48 -4.26 -13.07
CA PHE A 51 -1.35 -5.11 -13.87
C PHE A 51 -1.38 -6.56 -13.36
N GLU A 52 -0.22 -7.15 -13.06
CA GLU A 52 -0.14 -8.51 -12.48
C GLU A 52 -0.85 -8.62 -11.13
N ILE A 53 -0.75 -7.59 -10.29
CA ILE A 53 -1.46 -7.53 -9.01
C ILE A 53 -2.97 -7.40 -9.23
N ALA A 54 -3.40 -6.50 -10.13
CA ALA A 54 -4.82 -6.34 -10.45
C ALA A 54 -5.43 -7.64 -11.00
N ARG A 55 -4.70 -8.38 -11.84
CA ARG A 55 -5.10 -9.68 -12.39
C ARG A 55 -5.33 -10.75 -11.33
N LYS A 56 -4.55 -10.73 -10.24
CA LYS A 56 -4.72 -11.64 -9.08
C LYS A 56 -5.85 -11.21 -8.13
N ARG A 57 -6.53 -10.10 -8.44
CA ARG A 57 -7.57 -9.48 -7.62
C ARG A 57 -8.90 -9.42 -8.38
N ARG A 58 -9.48 -8.24 -8.56
CA ARG A 58 -10.77 -8.06 -9.25
C ARG A 58 -10.59 -7.68 -10.71
N GLY A 59 -9.36 -7.65 -11.22
CA GLY A 59 -9.06 -7.32 -12.60
C GLY A 59 -9.28 -5.83 -12.92
N GLN A 60 -9.18 -4.93 -11.95
CA GLN A 60 -9.37 -3.49 -12.16
C GLN A 60 -8.13 -2.70 -11.72
N LEU A 61 -7.63 -1.84 -12.61
CA LEU A 61 -6.48 -0.98 -12.36
C LEU A 61 -6.83 0.49 -12.63
N CYS A 62 -6.67 1.33 -11.62
CA CYS A 62 -6.78 2.78 -11.75
C CYS A 62 -5.38 3.42 -11.75
N SER A 63 -4.96 3.95 -12.90
CA SER A 63 -3.73 4.73 -13.01
C SER A 63 -3.99 6.17 -12.61
N VAL A 64 -3.29 6.65 -11.59
CA VAL A 64 -3.43 8.02 -11.09
C VAL A 64 -2.25 8.88 -11.55
N ASP A 65 -2.55 10.09 -12.06
CA ASP A 65 -1.54 11.02 -12.59
C ASP A 65 -2.01 12.49 -12.52
N LYS A 66 -1.20 13.42 -13.03
CA LYS A 66 -1.59 14.82 -13.29
C LYS A 66 -1.33 15.22 -14.75
N ALA A 67 -1.76 14.38 -15.69
CA ALA A 67 -1.45 14.52 -17.12
C ALA A 67 -2.10 15.73 -17.79
N ASN A 68 -2.98 16.46 -17.10
CA ASN A 68 -3.50 17.75 -17.58
C ASN A 68 -2.51 18.91 -17.40
N VAL A 69 -1.43 18.71 -16.64
CA VAL A 69 -0.44 19.77 -16.35
C VAL A 69 1.00 19.29 -16.55
N LEU A 70 1.36 18.10 -16.05
CA LEU A 70 2.76 17.68 -15.94
C LEU A 70 3.20 16.77 -17.11
N GLU A 71 4.28 17.11 -17.81
CA GLU A 71 4.85 16.27 -18.88
C GLU A 71 5.27 14.89 -18.36
N ALA A 72 5.82 14.80 -17.14
CA ALA A 72 6.13 13.53 -16.51
C ALA A 72 4.88 12.64 -16.34
N SER A 73 3.73 13.25 -16.00
CA SER A 73 2.44 12.54 -15.93
C SER A 73 1.85 12.22 -17.31
N MET A 74 2.09 13.05 -18.32
CA MET A 74 1.70 12.73 -19.71
C MET A 74 2.47 11.51 -20.23
N LEU A 75 3.78 11.45 -19.95
CA LEU A 75 4.60 10.28 -20.25
C LEU A 75 4.11 9.05 -19.47
N TRP A 76 3.83 9.21 -18.17
CA TRP A 76 3.25 8.17 -17.33
C TRP A 76 2.00 7.55 -17.97
N ARG A 77 0.99 8.38 -18.26
CA ARG A 77 -0.26 7.94 -18.87
C ARG A 77 -0.01 7.24 -20.20
N LYS A 78 0.83 7.82 -21.06
CA LYS A 78 1.19 7.23 -22.37
C LYS A 78 1.75 5.81 -22.22
N ARG A 79 2.66 5.58 -21.25
CA ARG A 79 3.28 4.27 -21.03
C ARG A 79 2.31 3.27 -20.42
N VAL A 80 1.56 3.66 -19.38
CA VAL A 80 0.56 2.78 -18.75
C VAL A 80 -0.52 2.35 -19.75
N THR A 81 -1.03 3.28 -20.58
CA THR A 81 -1.99 2.95 -21.63
C THR A 81 -1.40 1.99 -22.68
N ALA A 82 -0.12 2.13 -23.04
CA ALA A 82 0.52 1.22 -23.99
C ALA A 82 0.62 -0.21 -23.44
N ILE A 83 1.00 -0.35 -22.16
CA ILE A 83 1.14 -1.66 -21.50
C ILE A 83 -0.20 -2.37 -21.33
N ALA A 84 -1.31 -1.64 -21.23
CA ALA A 84 -2.65 -2.23 -21.13
C ALA A 84 -2.96 -3.23 -22.24
N SER A 85 -2.38 -3.05 -23.44
CA SER A 85 -2.55 -3.98 -24.56
C SER A 85 -2.01 -5.40 -24.28
N GLU A 86 -1.08 -5.53 -23.33
CA GLU A 86 -0.51 -6.79 -22.88
C GLU A 86 -1.38 -7.48 -21.81
N TYR A 87 -2.35 -6.77 -21.25
CA TYR A 87 -3.23 -7.19 -20.16
C TYR A 87 -4.72 -6.98 -20.50
N PRO A 88 -5.22 -7.62 -21.58
CA PRO A 88 -6.59 -7.39 -22.07
C PRO A 88 -7.69 -7.83 -21.08
N ASP A 89 -7.33 -8.61 -20.06
CA ASP A 89 -8.21 -9.08 -18.99
C ASP A 89 -8.26 -8.15 -17.76
N VAL A 90 -7.52 -7.04 -17.78
CA VAL A 90 -7.55 -6.02 -16.72
C VAL A 90 -8.21 -4.74 -17.24
N GLU A 91 -9.26 -4.28 -16.56
CA GLU A 91 -9.91 -3.01 -16.83
C GLU A 91 -9.00 -1.85 -16.38
N LEU A 92 -8.42 -1.12 -17.34
CA LEU A 92 -7.65 0.09 -17.08
C LEU A 92 -8.55 1.33 -17.06
N SER A 93 -8.43 2.13 -16.00
CA SER A 93 -8.98 3.48 -15.91
C SER A 93 -7.88 4.50 -15.56
N HIS A 94 -8.14 5.77 -15.85
CA HIS A 94 -7.24 6.88 -15.48
C HIS A 94 -7.98 7.90 -14.64
N MET A 95 -7.33 8.40 -13.58
CA MET A 95 -7.87 9.42 -12.70
C MET A 95 -6.81 10.47 -12.38
N TYR A 96 -7.21 11.74 -12.24
CA TYR A 96 -6.28 12.75 -11.76
C TYR A 96 -6.10 12.65 -10.25
N VAL A 97 -4.90 12.95 -9.73
CA VAL A 97 -4.57 12.80 -8.30
C VAL A 97 -5.49 13.55 -7.35
N ASP A 98 -5.95 14.75 -7.74
CA ASP A 98 -6.93 15.52 -6.96
C ASP A 98 -8.31 14.84 -6.93
N ASN A 99 -8.76 14.31 -8.07
CA ASN A 99 -9.99 13.53 -8.11
C ASN A 99 -9.83 12.20 -7.34
N ALA A 100 -8.67 11.55 -7.42
CA ALA A 100 -8.39 10.33 -6.67
C ALA A 100 -8.52 10.53 -5.16
N ALA A 101 -7.93 11.62 -4.63
CA ALA A 101 -8.10 12.01 -3.23
C ALA A 101 -9.58 12.19 -2.85
N MET A 102 -10.33 12.96 -3.65
CA MET A 102 -11.78 13.13 -3.44
C MET A 102 -12.54 11.79 -3.48
N GLN A 103 -12.20 10.90 -4.40
CA GLN A 103 -12.86 9.60 -4.57
C GLN A 103 -12.52 8.62 -3.44
N LEU A 104 -11.31 8.67 -2.88
CA LEU A 104 -10.94 7.88 -1.71
C LEU A 104 -11.86 8.22 -0.53
N VAL A 105 -12.16 9.49 -0.30
CA VAL A 105 -13.13 9.90 0.72
C VAL A 105 -14.58 9.57 0.32
N ARG A 106 -14.96 9.90 -0.92
CA ARG A 106 -16.36 9.84 -1.38
C ARG A 106 -16.88 8.42 -1.59
N TYR A 107 -16.11 7.58 -2.27
CA TYR A 107 -16.50 6.22 -2.63
C TYR A 107 -15.27 5.31 -2.79
N PRO A 108 -14.57 4.97 -1.69
CA PRO A 108 -13.34 4.17 -1.74
C PRO A 108 -13.55 2.77 -2.32
N LYS A 109 -14.78 2.24 -2.25
CA LYS A 109 -15.16 0.90 -2.75
C LYS A 109 -15.00 0.73 -4.27
N GLN A 110 -14.89 1.81 -5.04
CA GLN A 110 -14.65 1.70 -6.48
C GLN A 110 -13.24 1.20 -6.81
N PHE A 111 -12.27 1.40 -5.92
CA PHE A 111 -10.88 1.07 -6.20
C PHE A 111 -10.56 -0.39 -5.88
N ASP A 112 -9.95 -1.08 -6.85
CA ASP A 112 -9.30 -2.36 -6.62
C ASP A 112 -7.79 -2.19 -6.41
N THR A 113 -7.09 -1.82 -7.49
CA THR A 113 -5.66 -1.54 -7.51
C THR A 113 -5.44 -0.14 -8.05
N ILE A 114 -4.66 0.68 -7.34
CA ILE A 114 -4.21 2.00 -7.78
C ILE A 114 -2.73 1.89 -8.13
N VAL A 115 -2.32 2.46 -9.27
CA VAL A 115 -0.91 2.66 -9.60
C VAL A 115 -0.62 4.14 -9.81
N THR A 116 0.46 4.65 -9.22
CA THR A 116 0.80 6.07 -9.28
C THR A 116 2.30 6.31 -9.08
N ASN A 117 2.75 7.54 -9.31
CA ASN A 117 4.14 7.95 -9.07
C ASN A 117 4.46 8.02 -7.56
N ASN A 118 5.74 8.20 -7.21
CA ASN A 118 6.24 8.24 -5.83
C ASN A 118 5.46 9.20 -4.92
N ILE A 119 5.46 10.52 -5.21
CA ILE A 119 4.84 11.53 -4.34
C ILE A 119 3.31 11.41 -4.25
N PHE A 120 2.63 11.04 -5.33
CA PHE A 120 1.18 10.83 -5.27
C PHE A 120 0.85 9.53 -4.54
N GLY A 121 1.70 8.52 -4.64
CA GLY A 121 1.61 7.25 -3.92
C GLY A 121 1.67 7.44 -2.42
N ASP A 122 2.70 8.16 -1.97
CA ASP A 122 2.88 8.56 -0.57
C ASP A 122 1.58 9.20 -0.02
N ILE A 123 1.09 10.26 -0.67
CA ILE A 123 -0.12 10.98 -0.24
C ILE A 123 -1.37 10.09 -0.26
N LEU A 124 -1.63 9.39 -1.36
CA LEU A 124 -2.86 8.62 -1.53
C LEU A 124 -2.88 7.35 -0.67
N SER A 125 -1.71 6.75 -0.42
CA SER A 125 -1.58 5.57 0.44
C SER A 125 -1.86 5.94 1.90
N ASP A 126 -1.35 7.08 2.39
CA ASP A 126 -1.68 7.61 3.72
C ASP A 126 -3.16 7.99 3.84
N GLU A 127 -3.73 8.64 2.83
CA GLU A 127 -5.16 8.97 2.80
C GLU A 127 -6.04 7.70 2.84
N ALA A 128 -5.74 6.73 1.97
CA ALA A 128 -6.43 5.44 1.94
C ALA A 128 -6.30 4.71 3.29
N SER A 129 -5.14 4.82 3.93
CA SER A 129 -4.87 4.22 5.23
C SER A 129 -5.78 4.79 6.31
N MET A 130 -5.92 6.12 6.37
CA MET A 130 -6.78 6.78 7.33
C MET A 130 -8.27 6.44 7.13
N ILE A 131 -8.72 6.25 5.89
CA ILE A 131 -10.11 5.87 5.58
C ILE A 131 -10.50 4.51 6.18
N THR A 132 -9.54 3.60 6.34
CA THR A 132 -9.81 2.31 7.01
C THR A 132 -10.04 2.45 8.52
N GLY A 133 -9.67 3.59 9.10
CA GLY A 133 -9.88 3.92 10.51
C GLY A 133 -8.90 3.24 11.47
N SER A 134 -7.96 2.42 10.98
CA SER A 134 -6.92 1.81 11.81
C SER A 134 -5.61 1.61 11.08
N ILE A 135 -4.67 2.53 11.30
CA ILE A 135 -3.29 2.42 10.80
C ILE A 135 -2.59 1.16 11.36
N GLY A 136 -2.94 0.76 12.59
CA GLY A 136 -2.41 -0.45 13.25
C GLY A 136 -2.76 -1.78 12.57
N MET A 137 -3.58 -1.75 11.51
CA MET A 137 -4.01 -2.93 10.74
C MET A 137 -3.37 -3.02 9.35
N LEU A 138 -2.58 -2.05 8.94
CA LEU A 138 -2.20 -1.89 7.53
C LEU A 138 -0.77 -2.37 7.25
N PRO A 139 -0.62 -3.45 6.47
CA PRO A 139 0.69 -3.95 6.04
C PRO A 139 1.16 -3.24 4.76
N SER A 140 2.46 -3.30 4.49
CA SER A 140 3.06 -2.87 3.21
C SER A 140 4.08 -3.88 2.68
N ALA A 141 4.37 -3.77 1.38
CA ALA A 141 5.40 -4.54 0.70
C ALA A 141 6.10 -3.68 -0.35
N SER A 142 7.42 -3.66 -0.30
CA SER A 142 8.30 -3.01 -1.27
C SER A 142 9.04 -4.10 -2.05
N LEU A 143 8.72 -4.22 -3.34
CA LEU A 143 9.19 -5.31 -4.20
C LEU A 143 10.16 -4.82 -5.27
N GLY A 144 11.32 -5.45 -5.37
CA GLY A 144 12.25 -5.30 -6.47
C GLY A 144 11.86 -6.13 -7.71
N GLU A 145 12.55 -5.93 -8.83
CA GLU A 145 12.42 -6.79 -10.02
C GLU A 145 12.94 -8.21 -9.75
N SER A 146 14.00 -8.29 -8.95
CA SER A 146 14.62 -9.53 -8.48
C SER A 146 15.19 -9.33 -7.08
N GLY A 147 15.16 -10.38 -6.25
CA GLY A 147 15.75 -10.34 -4.91
C GLY A 147 14.70 -10.23 -3.79
N PRO A 148 15.15 -10.10 -2.54
CA PRO A 148 14.23 -10.10 -1.40
C PRO A 148 13.40 -8.82 -1.39
N GLY A 149 12.08 -8.97 -1.23
CA GLY A 149 11.20 -7.85 -0.91
C GLY A 149 11.38 -7.39 0.53
N LEU A 150 11.04 -6.13 0.80
CA LEU A 150 10.91 -5.58 2.15
C LEU A 150 9.43 -5.55 2.54
N PHE A 151 9.10 -6.05 3.73
CA PHE A 151 7.72 -6.14 4.23
C PHE A 151 7.68 -5.54 5.63
N GLU A 152 6.84 -4.53 5.83
CA GLU A 152 6.78 -3.77 7.08
C GLU A 152 5.35 -3.28 7.34
N PRO A 153 4.98 -2.95 8.59
CA PRO A 153 3.75 -2.20 8.85
C PRO A 153 3.92 -0.74 8.42
N ILE A 154 2.84 -0.07 8.02
CA ILE A 154 2.93 1.37 7.69
C ILE A 154 3.01 2.28 8.93
N HIS A 155 2.63 1.76 10.12
CA HIS A 155 2.63 2.58 11.33
C HIS A 155 4.07 2.90 11.78
N GLY A 156 4.26 4.07 12.39
CA GLY A 156 5.54 4.46 12.97
C GLY A 156 5.93 3.64 14.21
N SER A 157 7.04 4.05 14.84
CA SER A 157 7.61 3.36 16.01
C SER A 157 6.81 3.52 17.31
N ALA A 158 5.87 4.47 17.38
CA ALA A 158 5.00 4.75 18.53
C ALA A 158 5.75 4.75 19.89
N PRO A 159 6.76 5.64 20.07
CA PRO A 159 7.68 5.59 21.22
C PRO A 159 6.96 5.72 22.57
N ASP A 160 5.85 6.44 22.63
CA ASP A 160 5.07 6.70 23.85
C ASP A 160 4.46 5.43 24.47
N ILE A 161 4.34 4.34 23.71
CA ILE A 161 3.78 3.05 24.16
C ILE A 161 4.79 1.90 24.10
N ALA A 162 6.04 2.19 23.73
CA ALA A 162 7.09 1.17 23.63
C ALA A 162 7.32 0.49 24.99
N GLY A 163 7.38 -0.85 24.98
CA GLY A 163 7.58 -1.66 26.20
C GLY A 163 6.36 -1.77 27.13
N GLN A 164 5.18 -1.26 26.73
CA GLN A 164 3.98 -1.25 27.59
C GLN A 164 2.93 -2.31 27.23
N ASP A 165 3.26 -3.24 26.32
CA ASP A 165 2.32 -4.28 25.83
C ASP A 165 1.00 -3.72 25.23
N LYS A 166 1.07 -2.55 24.59
CA LYS A 166 -0.10 -1.85 24.02
C LYS A 166 -0.18 -1.82 22.50
N ALA A 167 0.94 -2.08 21.81
CA ALA A 167 1.01 -1.98 20.36
C ALA A 167 0.05 -2.98 19.68
N ASN A 168 -0.47 -2.62 18.51
CA ASN A 168 -1.23 -3.53 17.67
C ASN A 168 -0.27 -4.37 16.82
N PRO A 169 -0.17 -5.70 17.02
CA PRO A 169 0.75 -6.53 16.24
C PRO A 169 0.22 -6.88 14.85
N LEU A 170 -1.06 -6.58 14.56
CA LEU A 170 -1.76 -7.13 13.41
C LEU A 170 -1.22 -6.62 12.07
N ALA A 171 -0.81 -5.34 11.97
CA ALA A 171 -0.16 -4.83 10.77
C ALA A 171 1.12 -5.63 10.44
N THR A 172 2.02 -5.82 11.39
CA THR A 172 3.26 -6.60 11.18
C THR A 172 2.98 -8.06 10.86
N ILE A 173 1.99 -8.67 11.51
CA ILE A 173 1.55 -10.05 11.19
C ILE A 173 1.03 -10.14 9.75
N LEU A 174 0.24 -9.16 9.30
CA LEU A 174 -0.26 -9.11 7.93
C LEU A 174 0.87 -8.78 6.93
N SER A 175 1.91 -8.05 7.33
CA SER A 175 3.12 -7.87 6.51
C SER A 175 3.88 -9.18 6.34
N ALA A 176 3.90 -10.04 7.35
CA ALA A 176 4.42 -11.40 7.22
C ALA A 176 3.55 -12.28 6.28
N ALA A 177 2.22 -12.07 6.26
CA ALA A 177 1.37 -12.70 5.27
C ALA A 177 1.69 -12.20 3.83
N MET A 178 1.93 -10.90 3.66
CA MET A 178 2.40 -10.34 2.38
C MET A 178 3.77 -10.92 1.97
N LEU A 179 4.69 -11.11 2.94
CA LEU A 179 5.97 -11.76 2.70
C LEU A 179 5.79 -13.17 2.15
N LEU A 180 4.94 -13.99 2.77
CA LEU A 180 4.66 -15.34 2.30
C LEU A 180 4.06 -15.30 0.88
N LYS A 181 3.05 -14.45 0.67
CA LYS A 181 2.31 -14.39 -0.60
C LYS A 181 3.12 -13.86 -1.76
N TYR A 182 3.79 -12.73 -1.58
CA TYR A 182 4.46 -11.99 -2.65
C TYR A 182 5.97 -12.22 -2.68
N GLY A 183 6.60 -12.43 -1.52
CA GLY A 183 8.04 -12.67 -1.43
C GLY A 183 8.41 -14.13 -1.67
N LEU A 184 7.65 -15.07 -1.11
CA LEU A 184 7.97 -16.51 -1.17
C LEU A 184 7.06 -17.35 -2.08
N GLY A 185 5.94 -16.78 -2.56
CA GLY A 185 4.94 -17.51 -3.35
C GLY A 185 4.09 -18.50 -2.54
N GLU A 186 4.16 -18.46 -1.21
CA GLU A 186 3.48 -19.34 -0.25
C GLU A 186 2.05 -18.85 0.05
N ALA A 187 1.20 -18.82 -0.98
CA ALA A 187 -0.15 -18.26 -0.88
C ALA A 187 -1.04 -18.96 0.17
N ASN A 188 -0.91 -20.28 0.33
CA ASN A 188 -1.70 -21.03 1.32
C ASN A 188 -1.32 -20.65 2.76
N ALA A 189 -0.04 -20.47 3.03
CA ALA A 189 0.44 -20.05 4.34
C ALA A 189 0.00 -18.60 4.65
N ALA A 190 0.08 -17.71 3.66
CA ALA A 190 -0.42 -16.34 3.79
C ALA A 190 -1.92 -16.30 4.12
N ASN A 191 -2.74 -17.05 3.37
CA ASN A 191 -4.18 -17.13 3.61
C ASN A 191 -4.52 -17.65 5.01
N ARG A 192 -3.73 -18.57 5.56
CA ARG A 192 -3.91 -19.07 6.93
C ARG A 192 -3.71 -17.96 7.97
N ILE A 193 -2.69 -17.11 7.79
CA ILE A 193 -2.47 -15.94 8.65
C ILE A 193 -3.60 -14.92 8.50
N GLU A 194 -3.97 -14.57 7.27
CA GLU A 194 -5.06 -13.63 6.99
C GLU A 194 -6.38 -14.08 7.64
N ASN A 195 -6.72 -15.36 7.50
CA ASN A 195 -7.92 -15.94 8.10
C ASN A 195 -7.86 -15.98 9.64
N ALA A 196 -6.69 -16.25 10.22
CA ALA A 196 -6.51 -16.25 11.68
C ALA A 196 -6.68 -14.85 12.29
N VAL A 197 -6.19 -13.80 11.61
CA VAL A 197 -6.43 -12.41 11.99
C VAL A 197 -7.93 -12.09 11.91
N LEU A 198 -8.60 -12.46 10.80
CA LEU A 198 -10.03 -12.23 10.62
C LEU A 198 -10.87 -12.93 11.71
N ASP A 199 -10.59 -14.20 11.99
CA ASP A 199 -11.25 -14.95 13.05
C ASP A 199 -11.03 -14.31 14.44
N THR A 200 -9.79 -13.91 14.75
CA THR A 200 -9.46 -13.24 16.02
C THR A 200 -10.25 -11.94 16.20
N LEU A 201 -10.39 -11.15 15.13
CA LEU A 201 -11.23 -9.96 15.13
C LEU A 201 -12.73 -10.30 15.25
N ASN A 202 -13.21 -11.36 14.61
CA ASN A 202 -14.59 -11.84 14.72
C ASN A 202 -14.93 -12.34 16.14
N ARG A 203 -13.96 -12.91 16.86
CA ARG A 203 -14.06 -13.30 18.28
C ARG A 203 -14.03 -12.12 19.27
N GLY A 204 -13.93 -10.89 18.74
CA GLY A 204 -14.08 -9.64 19.47
C GLY A 204 -12.80 -9.10 20.10
N PHE A 205 -11.63 -9.68 19.84
CA PHE A 205 -10.37 -9.20 20.42
C PHE A 205 -9.89 -7.91 19.75
N ARG A 206 -9.51 -6.90 20.53
CA ARG A 206 -9.05 -5.58 20.05
C ARG A 206 -7.92 -5.06 20.92
N THR A 207 -6.85 -4.57 20.30
CA THR A 207 -5.87 -3.70 20.96
C THR A 207 -6.44 -2.30 21.12
N GLY A 208 -5.77 -1.45 21.93
CA GLY A 208 -6.30 -0.15 22.33
C GLY A 208 -6.64 0.80 21.17
N ASP A 209 -5.90 0.72 20.06
CA ASP A 209 -6.08 1.54 18.85
C ASP A 209 -7.34 1.18 18.03
N ILE A 210 -7.85 -0.04 18.16
CA ILE A 210 -9.05 -0.53 17.45
C ILE A 210 -10.19 -0.91 18.39
N TYR A 211 -10.05 -0.58 19.67
CA TYR A 211 -11.04 -0.90 20.68
C TYR A 211 -12.35 -0.12 20.44
N SER A 212 -13.47 -0.81 20.61
CA SER A 212 -14.80 -0.20 20.68
C SER A 212 -15.66 -0.95 21.69
N THR A 213 -16.65 -0.26 22.26
CA THR A 213 -17.54 -0.82 23.28
C THR A 213 -18.17 -2.13 22.82
N GLY A 214 -18.12 -3.16 23.67
CA GLY A 214 -18.62 -4.50 23.37
C GLY A 214 -17.55 -5.49 22.89
N ASN A 215 -16.34 -5.02 22.56
CA ASN A 215 -15.19 -5.87 22.27
C ASN A 215 -14.34 -6.16 23.52
N LYS A 216 -13.43 -7.12 23.40
CA LYS A 216 -12.45 -7.52 24.41
C LYS A 216 -11.16 -6.72 24.20
N LEU A 217 -10.86 -5.82 25.13
CA LEU A 217 -9.60 -5.07 25.13
C LEU A 217 -8.45 -5.99 25.58
N VAL A 218 -7.41 -6.09 24.76
CA VAL A 218 -6.23 -6.92 25.03
C VAL A 218 -4.93 -6.18 24.77
N GLY A 219 -3.84 -6.68 25.34
CA GLY A 219 -2.48 -6.22 25.05
C GLY A 219 -1.91 -6.76 23.74
N CYS A 220 -0.70 -6.32 23.38
CA CYS A 220 0.01 -6.76 22.18
C CYS A 220 0.24 -8.27 22.18
N LYS A 221 0.77 -8.80 23.30
CA LYS A 221 1.08 -10.21 23.46
C LYS A 221 -0.17 -11.09 23.37
N GLU A 222 -1.22 -10.73 24.09
CA GLU A 222 -2.48 -11.49 24.10
C GLU A 222 -3.13 -11.50 22.71
N MET A 223 -3.09 -10.39 21.97
CA MET A 223 -3.54 -10.38 20.57
C MET A 223 -2.75 -11.39 19.71
N GLY A 224 -1.42 -11.43 19.85
CA GLY A 224 -0.58 -12.41 19.16
C GLY A 224 -0.90 -13.86 19.54
N GLU A 225 -1.15 -14.13 20.82
CA GLU A 225 -1.56 -15.45 21.30
C GLU A 225 -2.91 -15.89 20.71
N GLU A 226 -3.87 -14.98 20.57
CA GLU A 226 -5.16 -15.29 19.97
C GLU A 226 -5.07 -15.58 18.47
N VAL A 227 -4.20 -14.86 17.75
CA VAL A 227 -3.90 -15.17 16.35
C VAL A 227 -3.25 -16.55 16.25
N LEU A 228 -2.26 -16.87 17.09
CA LEU A 228 -1.61 -18.19 17.11
C LEU A 228 -2.60 -19.33 17.35
N LYS A 229 -3.50 -19.19 18.34
CA LYS A 229 -4.57 -20.17 18.60
C LYS A 229 -5.44 -20.42 17.36
N SER A 230 -5.76 -19.36 16.62
CA SER A 230 -6.58 -19.45 15.41
C SER A 230 -5.81 -20.10 14.26
N VAL A 231 -4.50 -19.80 14.10
CA VAL A 231 -3.62 -20.50 13.17
C VAL A 231 -3.61 -21.99 13.48
N ASP A 232 -3.31 -22.38 14.72
CA ASP A 232 -3.13 -23.78 15.14
C ASP A 232 -4.43 -24.60 15.17
N SER A 233 -5.59 -23.95 15.13
CA SER A 233 -6.88 -24.63 15.05
C SER A 233 -6.98 -25.40 13.73
N PRO A 234 -7.38 -26.68 13.75
CA PRO A 234 -7.54 -27.46 12.53
C PRO A 234 -8.62 -26.82 11.66
N VAL A 235 -8.26 -26.46 10.43
CA VAL A 235 -9.22 -26.05 9.40
C VAL A 235 -10.19 -27.21 9.25
N PRO A 236 -11.53 -27.01 9.39
CA PRO A 236 -12.47 -28.06 9.04
C PRO A 236 -12.21 -28.44 7.58
N THR A 237 -11.80 -29.69 7.36
CA THR A 237 -11.71 -30.24 6.01
C THR A 237 -13.07 -30.02 5.37
N ALA A 238 -13.16 -29.18 4.33
CA ALA A 238 -14.39 -29.05 3.57
C ALA A 238 -14.79 -30.45 3.08
N ILE A 239 -15.97 -30.89 3.51
CA ILE A 239 -16.62 -32.14 3.08
C ILE A 239 -17.18 -31.91 1.67
#